data_AF-A0A7X8W1K7-F1
#
_entry.id   AF-A0A7X8W1K7-F1
#
_cell.length_a   1.000
_cell.length_b   1.000
_cell.length_c   1.000
_cell.angle_alpha   90.00
_cell.angle_beta   90.00
_cell.angle_gamma   90.00
#
_symmetry.space_group_name_H-M   'P 1'
#
loop_
_entity.id
_entity.type
_entity.pdbx_description
1 polymer ?
#
loop_
_entity_poly.entity_id
_entity_poly.type
_entity_poly.pdbx_seq_one_letter_code
_entity_poly.pdbx_strand_id
1 'polypeptide(L)'
;MDVSVYTLGCRLNQCESESILDAFRKAGFNIVKENDLSDLVIVNTCTVTSKAEQKARRMIRLFCKQGSVVLVTGCYADSIGEIDS
;
A
#
# COMPACT_ATOMS: atom_id res chain seq x y z
N MET A 1 0.73 -15.67 7.06
CA MET A 1 1.26 -14.32 6.77
C MET A 1 0.09 -13.49 6.31
N ASP A 2 -0.21 -12.45 7.09
CA ASP A 2 -1.35 -11.59 6.91
C ASP A 2 -0.97 -10.41 6.02
N VAL A 3 -1.79 -10.14 5.00
CA VAL A 3 -1.55 -9.10 4.00
C VAL A 3 -2.74 -8.14 3.98
N SER A 4 -2.45 -6.85 3.96
CA SER A 4 -3.45 -5.80 3.75
C SER A 4 -3.06 -4.88 2.60
N VAL A 5 -4.06 -4.27 1.95
CA VAL A 5 -3.84 -3.28 0.89
C VAL A 5 -4.51 -1.97 1.29
N TYR A 6 -3.71 -0.92 1.42
CA TYR A 6 -4.15 0.45 1.67
C TYR A 6 -4.20 1.23 0.35
N THR A 7 -5.38 1.64 -0.06
CA THR A 7 -5.57 2.29 -1.37
C THR A 7 -5.77 3.79 -1.22
N LEU A 8 -4.95 4.60 -1.89
CA LEU A 8 -5.05 6.05 -1.94
C LEU A 8 -5.00 6.54 -3.39
N GLY A 9 -6.16 6.80 -3.99
CA GLY A 9 -6.15 7.35 -5.34
C GLY A 9 -7.51 7.30 -6.02
N CYS A 10 -7.48 7.14 -7.34
CA CYS A 10 -8.68 7.12 -8.16
C CYS A 10 -9.28 5.72 -8.25
N ARG A 11 -10.30 5.57 -9.10
CA ARG A 11 -10.96 4.29 -9.37
C ARG A 11 -10.00 3.22 -9.93
N LEU A 12 -8.99 3.65 -10.70
CA LEU A 12 -7.99 2.72 -11.23
C LEU A 12 -7.22 2.02 -10.10
N ASN A 13 -6.79 2.79 -9.08
CA ASN A 13 -6.09 2.21 -7.92
C ASN A 13 -6.97 1.20 -7.16
N GLN A 14 -8.28 1.42 -7.12
CA GLN A 14 -9.20 0.45 -6.48
C GLN A 14 -9.24 -0.87 -7.26
N CYS A 15 -9.35 -0.82 -8.59
CA CYS A 15 -9.34 -2.02 -9.43
C CYS A 15 -7.99 -2.76 -9.38
N GLU A 16 -6.87 -2.02 -9.36
CA GLU A 16 -5.53 -2.61 -9.17
C GLU A 16 -5.40 -3.27 -7.81
N SER A 17 -5.87 -2.62 -6.74
CA SER A 17 -5.85 -3.18 -5.40
C SER A 17 -6.65 -4.48 -5.29
N GLU A 18 -7.80 -4.57 -5.95
CA GLU A 18 -8.56 -5.84 -6.03
C GLU A 18 -7.75 -6.95 -6.72
N SER A 19 -7.06 -6.61 -7.81
CA SER A 19 -6.22 -7.56 -8.56
C SER A 19 -5.01 -8.02 -7.72
N ILE A 20 -4.39 -7.09 -6.98
CA ILE A 20 -3.31 -7.39 -6.02
C ILE A 20 -3.82 -8.35 -4.94
N LEU A 21 -4.95 -8.02 -4.31
CA LEU A 21 -5.55 -8.87 -3.28
C LEU A 21 -5.85 -10.28 -3.80
N ASP A 22 -6.38 -10.39 -5.01
CA ASP A 22 -6.67 -11.69 -5.64
C ASP A 22 -5.39 -12.50 -5.91
N ALA A 23 -4.31 -11.86 -6.36
CA ALA A 23 -3.01 -12.50 -6.53
C ALA A 23 -2.46 -13.05 -5.21
N PHE A 24 -2.52 -12.27 -4.12
CA PHE A 24 -2.11 -12.72 -2.79
C PHE A 24 -3.00 -13.85 -2.24
N ARG A 25 -4.32 -13.79 -2.45
CA ARG A 25 -5.22 -14.91 -2.09
C ARG A 25 -4.84 -16.19 -2.82
N LYS A 26 -4.59 -16.11 -4.13
CA LYS A 26 -4.19 -17.26 -4.96
C LYS A 26 -2.84 -17.84 -4.54
N ALA A 27 -1.95 -17.00 -4.02
CA ALA A 27 -0.67 -17.42 -3.46
C ALA A 27 -0.77 -17.97 -2.02
N GLY A 28 -1.97 -18.05 -1.43
CA GLY A 28 -2.21 -18.65 -0.11
C GLY A 28 -2.04 -17.70 1.08
N PHE A 29 -1.98 -16.39 0.84
CA PHE A 29 -1.90 -15.40 1.91
C PHE A 29 -3.28 -15.12 2.53
N ASN A 30 -3.29 -14.77 3.81
CA ASN A 30 -4.50 -14.35 4.50
C ASN A 30 -4.71 -12.86 4.31
N ILE A 31 -5.83 -12.48 3.70
CA ILE A 31 -6.17 -11.07 3.47
C ILE A 31 -6.93 -10.53 4.67
N VAL A 32 -6.34 -9.53 5.33
CA VAL A 32 -6.95 -8.80 6.44
C VAL A 32 -7.38 -7.41 5.99
N LYS A 33 -8.17 -6.70 6.83
CA LYS A 33 -8.62 -5.35 6.48
C LYS A 33 -7.47 -4.36 6.56
N GLU A 34 -7.60 -3.23 5.88
CA GLU A 34 -6.56 -2.19 5.79
C GLU A 34 -6.07 -1.61 7.14
N ASN A 35 -6.89 -1.73 8.20
CA ASN A 35 -6.57 -1.22 9.53
C ASN A 35 -6.25 -2.33 10.54
N ASP A 36 -6.28 -3.59 10.10
CA ASP A 36 -5.89 -4.72 10.94
C ASP A 36 -4.36 -4.85 10.92
N LEU A 37 -3.80 -5.41 11.99
CA LEU A 37 -2.39 -5.77 12.02
C LEU A 37 -2.11 -6.78 10.90
N SER A 38 -1.10 -6.48 10.08
CA SER A 38 -0.65 -7.35 8.99
C SER A 38 0.87 -7.41 8.96
N ASP A 39 1.39 -8.54 8.51
CA ASP A 39 2.83 -8.73 8.31
C ASP A 39 3.32 -7.91 7.11
N LEU A 40 2.47 -7.76 6.09
CA LEU A 40 2.73 -7.00 4.86
C LEU A 40 1.58 -6.03 4.56
N VAL A 41 1.91 -4.75 4.41
CA VAL A 41 0.99 -3.70 3.98
C VAL A 41 1.40 -3.19 2.61
N ILE A 42 0.48 -3.23 1.65
CA ILE A 42 0.69 -2.68 0.30
C ILE A 42 -0.04 -1.36 0.20
N VAL A 43 0.70 -0.27 0.04
CA VAL A 43 0.16 1.06 -0.17
C VAL A 43 0.08 1.32 -1.68
N ASN A 44 -1.10 1.19 -2.28
CA ASN A 44 -1.33 1.54 -3.69
C ASN A 44 -1.77 3.00 -3.80
N THR A 45 -0.95 3.85 -4.41
CA THR A 45 -1.25 5.27 -4.54
C THR A 45 -0.77 5.93 -5.82
N CYS A 46 -1.57 6.88 -6.31
CA CYS A 46 -1.19 7.75 -7.42
C CYS A 46 -0.60 9.10 -6.96
N THR A 47 -0.60 9.40 -5.65
CA THR A 47 -0.16 10.66 -4.99
C THR A 47 -0.07 11.90 -5.90
N VAL A 48 -1.15 12.20 -6.60
CA VAL A 48 -1.22 13.37 -7.49
C VAL A 48 -1.36 14.71 -6.75
N THR A 49 -1.53 14.66 -5.42
CA THR A 49 -1.64 15.88 -4.59
C THR A 49 -0.74 15.77 -3.35
N SER A 50 -0.21 16.92 -2.91
CA SER A 50 0.62 17.02 -1.70
C SER A 50 -0.12 16.59 -0.43
N LYS A 51 -1.46 16.64 -0.42
CA LYS A 51 -2.29 16.16 0.69
C LYS A 51 -2.38 14.63 0.73
N ALA A 52 -2.55 13.99 -0.43
CA ALA A 52 -2.53 12.54 -0.55
C ALA A 52 -1.15 11.98 -0.16
N GLU A 53 -0.09 12.66 -0.58
CA GLU A 53 1.30 12.32 -0.26
C GLU A 53 1.61 12.39 1.24
N GLN A 54 1.20 13.47 1.91
CA GLN A 54 1.34 13.58 3.37
C GLN A 54 0.57 12.47 4.10
N LYS A 55 -0.63 12.13 3.63
CA LYS A 55 -1.43 11.04 4.20
C LYS A 55 -0.74 9.69 4.00
N ALA A 56 -0.25 9.41 2.80
CA ALA A 56 0.47 8.18 2.47
C ALA A 56 1.70 8.01 3.38
N ARG A 57 2.56 9.05 3.47
CA ARG A 57 3.74 9.03 4.36
C ARG A 57 3.39 8.80 5.82
N ARG A 58 2.31 9.43 6.31
CA ARG A 58 1.87 9.24 7.70
C ARG A 58 1.47 7.78 7.96
N MET A 59 0.74 7.17 7.04
CA MET A 59 0.31 5.78 7.16
C MET A 59 1.50 4.81 7.05
N ILE A 60 2.39 5.01 6.08
CA ILE A 60 3.62 4.21 5.92
C ILE A 60 4.42 4.22 7.22
N ARG A 61 4.66 5.40 7.82
CA ARG A 61 5.38 5.52 9.10
C ARG A 61 4.68 4.81 10.25
N LEU A 62 3.34 4.78 10.25
CA LEU A 62 2.57 4.09 11.27
C LEU A 62 2.69 2.57 11.13
N PHE A 63 2.56 2.04 9.92
CA PHE A 63 2.71 0.61 9.64
C PHE A 63 4.13 0.10 9.93
N CYS A 64 5.16 0.85 9.53
CA CYS A 64 6.54 0.52 9.89
C CYS A 64 6.76 0.48 11.41
N LYS A 65 6.16 1.41 12.16
CA LYS A 65 6.22 1.40 13.64
C LYS A 65 5.49 0.21 14.28
N GLN A 66 4.49 -0.33 13.60
CA GLN A 66 3.77 -1.55 14.03
C GLN A 66 4.54 -2.83 13.70
N GLY A 67 5.68 -2.73 13.00
CA GLY A 67 6.51 -3.88 12.62
C GLY A 67 6.12 -4.51 11.28
N SER A 68 5.18 -3.92 10.55
CA SER A 68 4.77 -4.40 9.23
C SER A 68 5.82 -4.07 8.17
N VAL A 69 6.04 -4.99 7.24
CA VAL A 69 6.75 -4.71 5.98
C VAL A 69 5.81 -3.86 5.12
N VAL A 70 6.30 -2.74 4.59
CA VAL A 70 5.49 -1.84 3.76
C VAL A 70 6.01 -1.84 2.32
N LEU A 71 5.14 -2.18 1.37
CA LEU A 71 5.40 -2.06 -0.07
C LEU A 71 4.57 -0.89 -0.61
N VAL A 72 5.19 0.04 -1.33
CA VAL A 72 4.48 1.15 -1.97
C VAL A 72 4.41 0.90 -3.47
N THR A 73 3.24 1.06 -4.06
CA THR A 73 2.97 0.85 -5.49
C THR A 73 2.00 1.89 -6.04
N GLY A 74 1.77 1.91 -7.35
CA GLY A 74 0.90 2.86 -8.05
C GLY A 74 1.69 3.90 -8.86
N CYS A 75 0.98 4.78 -9.57
CA CYS A 75 1.55 5.67 -10.60
C CYS A 75 2.68 6.60 -10.12
N TYR A 76 2.81 6.82 -8.81
CA TYR A 76 3.85 7.66 -8.20
C TYR A 76 4.98 6.82 -7.56
N ALA A 77 4.87 5.50 -7.49
CA ALA A 77 5.97 4.66 -7.03
C ALA A 77 7.22 4.85 -7.90
N ASP A 78 7.04 5.15 -9.20
CA ASP A 78 8.14 5.49 -10.12
C ASP A 78 8.87 6.80 -9.78
N SER A 79 8.21 7.75 -9.11
CA SER A 79 8.82 9.04 -8.70
C SER A 79 9.46 9.02 -7.31
N ILE A 80 9.32 7.92 -6.56
CA ILE A 80 9.97 7.75 -5.24
C ILE A 80 11.34 7.06 -5.38
N GLY A 81 11.68 6.53 -6.56
CA GLY A 81 12.99 5.93 -6.85
C GLY A 81 14.20 6.87 -6.72
N GLU A 82 14.00 8.16 -6.48
CA GLU A 82 15.07 9.17 -6.29
C GLU A 82 15.34 9.56 -4.82
N ILE A 83 14.68 8.96 -3.81
CA ILE A 83 14.84 9.39 -2.41
C ILE A 83 15.82 8.53 -1.59
N ASP A 84 16.38 7.45 -2.15
CA ASP A 84 17.43 6.64 -1.49
C ASP A 84 18.67 6.42 -2.38
N SER A 85 19.28 7.50 -2.86
CA SER A 85 20.66 7.51 -3.34
C SER A 85 21.49 8.59 -2.66
#